data_AF-A0A6G3MKM9-F1
#
_entry.id   AF-A0A6G3MKM9-F1
#
_cell.length_a   1.000
_cell.length_b   1.000
_cell.length_c   1.000
_cell.angle_alpha   90.00
_cell.angle_beta   90.00
_cell.angle_gamma   90.00
#
_symmetry.space_group_name_H-M   'P 1'
#
loop_
_entity.id
_entity.type
_entity.pdbx_description
1 polymer ?
#
loop_
_entity_poly.entity_id
_entity_poly.type
_entity_poly.pdbx_seq_one_letter_code
_entity_poly.pdbx_strand_id
1 'polypeptide(L)'
;AIVNIMFEEGKVTVIIGTQFGDEGKGKIVDAISGNFNYVCRAQGGSNAGHTVVVNGQKYAFHLIPSGILRPDTKVIIGCVCTLTIGNGVVLHLPSLVKEISDIETKCNSNIKSRILISERAHIVFDFHQKIDRISDSLKGENR
;
A
#
# COMPACT_ATOMS: atom_id res chain seq x y z
N ALA A 1 3.50 -13.39 21.75
CA ALA A 1 4.84 -12.79 21.61
C ALA A 1 4.67 -11.30 21.35
N ILE A 2 5.02 -10.46 22.32
CA ILE A 2 5.15 -9.02 22.10
C ILE A 2 6.50 -8.88 21.40
N VAL A 3 6.48 -8.61 20.09
CA VAL A 3 7.70 -8.28 19.37
C VAL A 3 8.03 -6.84 19.74
N ASN A 4 8.89 -6.66 20.75
CA ASN A 4 9.53 -5.37 21.01
C ASN A 4 10.56 -5.18 19.89
N ILE A 5 10.15 -4.50 18.82
CA ILE A 5 11.08 -4.09 17.77
C ILE A 5 11.78 -2.84 18.29
N MET A 6 12.94 -3.03 18.94
CA MET A 6 13.86 -1.94 19.23
C MET A 6 14.51 -1.54 17.91
N PHE A 7 14.15 -0.38 17.37
CA PHE A 7 14.82 0.19 16.20
C PHE A 7 15.98 1.07 16.67
N GLU A 8 17.16 0.79 16.14
CA GLU A 8 18.25 1.76 16.07
C GLU A 8 17.79 2.87 15.09
N GLU A 9 17.86 4.14 15.46
CA GLU A 9 17.33 5.26 14.67
C GLU A 9 18.14 5.49 13.38
N GLY A 10 17.94 4.61 12.39
CA GLY A 10 18.25 4.89 10.99
C GLY A 10 17.21 5.85 10.41
N LYS A 11 17.63 6.80 9.56
CA LYS A 11 16.71 7.75 8.90
C LYS A 11 15.64 7.06 8.02
N VAL A 12 15.84 5.78 7.67
CA VAL A 12 14.96 5.00 6.80
C VAL A 12 14.84 3.57 7.34
N THR A 13 13.61 3.09 7.49
CA THR A 13 13.29 1.71 7.87
C THR A 13 12.57 1.00 6.73
N VAL A 14 12.99 -0.22 6.40
CA VAL A 14 12.41 -1.02 5.31
C VAL A 14 11.78 -2.28 5.89
N ILE A 15 10.52 -2.55 5.51
CA ILE A 15 9.82 -3.79 5.86
C ILE A 15 9.70 -4.64 4.59
N ILE A 16 10.30 -5.84 4.62
CA ILE A 16 10.32 -6.80 3.52
C ILE A 16 9.76 -8.14 3.99
N GLY A 17 9.05 -8.85 3.12
CA GLY A 17 8.59 -10.21 3.38
C GLY A 17 9.70 -11.20 3.03
N THR A 18 9.98 -12.14 3.90
CA THR A 18 11.04 -13.14 3.69
C THR A 18 10.53 -14.44 3.08
N GLN A 19 9.21 -14.56 2.89
CA GLN A 19 8.54 -15.76 2.42
C GLN A 19 7.76 -15.47 1.11
N PHE A 20 6.71 -16.24 0.83
CA PHE A 20 5.89 -16.15 -0.37
C PHE A 20 4.60 -15.35 -0.15
N GLY A 21 4.66 -14.24 0.58
CA GLY A 21 3.51 -13.35 0.80
C GLY A 21 2.75 -13.63 2.10
N ASP A 22 1.80 -12.74 2.38
CA ASP A 22 0.89 -12.80 3.54
C ASP A 22 1.54 -12.93 4.95
N GLU A 23 2.78 -12.47 5.11
CA GLU A 23 3.50 -12.51 6.38
C GLU A 23 3.02 -11.46 7.42
N GLY A 24 1.93 -10.73 7.11
CA GLY A 24 1.38 -9.71 8.00
C GLY A 24 2.16 -8.38 8.02
N LYS A 25 2.95 -8.09 6.98
CA LYS A 25 3.74 -6.84 6.84
C LYS A 25 2.94 -5.57 7.16
N GLY A 26 1.70 -5.49 6.68
CA GLY A 26 0.85 -4.32 6.92
C GLY A 26 0.57 -4.06 8.40
N LYS A 27 0.49 -5.12 9.23
CA LYS A 27 0.29 -5.00 10.68
C LYS A 27 1.51 -4.39 11.36
N ILE A 28 2.70 -4.77 10.88
CA ILE A 28 3.96 -4.19 11.37
C ILE A 28 4.05 -2.72 10.94
N VAL A 29 3.73 -2.41 9.68
CA VAL A 29 3.68 -1.04 9.17
C VAL A 29 2.72 -0.18 10.02
N ASP A 30 1.52 -0.68 10.30
CA ASP A 30 0.53 0.03 11.13
C ASP A 30 1.05 0.30 12.56
N ALA A 31 1.69 -0.71 13.18
CA ALA A 31 2.24 -0.60 14.52
C ALA A 31 3.35 0.46 14.63
N ILE A 32 4.25 0.55 13.64
CA ILE A 32 5.42 1.43 13.70
C ILE A 32 5.21 2.79 13.02
N SER A 33 4.18 2.92 12.17
CA SER A 33 3.91 4.12 11.37
C SER A 33 3.81 5.42 12.18
N GLY A 34 3.47 5.34 13.48
CA GLY A 34 3.40 6.50 14.37
C GLY A 34 4.75 7.17 14.63
N ASN A 35 5.87 6.47 14.40
CA ASN A 35 7.22 6.99 14.62
C ASN A 35 7.83 7.60 13.34
N PHE A 36 7.09 7.61 12.23
CA PHE A 36 7.59 8.08 10.93
C PHE A 36 6.72 9.18 10.36
N ASN A 37 7.36 10.20 9.77
CA ASN A 37 6.64 11.26 9.07
C ASN A 37 6.13 10.80 7.70
N TYR A 38 6.78 9.82 7.09
CA TYR A 38 6.48 9.31 5.76
C TYR A 38 6.37 7.79 5.76
N VAL A 39 5.30 7.28 5.15
CA VAL A 39 5.15 5.85 4.86
C VAL A 39 5.04 5.67 3.35
N CYS A 40 5.94 4.85 2.79
CA CYS A 40 6.11 4.71 1.35
C CYS A 40 5.84 3.28 0.90
N ARG A 41 5.20 3.13 -0.28
CA ARG A 41 5.16 1.87 -1.02
C ARG A 41 6.08 1.93 -2.23
N ALA A 42 7.03 0.99 -2.30
CA ALA A 42 8.05 0.94 -3.34
C ALA A 42 7.74 0.00 -4.51
N GLN A 43 6.93 -1.05 -4.29
CA GLN A 43 6.68 -2.11 -5.28
C GLN A 43 5.24 -2.65 -5.23
N GLY A 44 4.80 -3.26 -6.33
CA GLY A 44 3.54 -3.99 -6.49
C GLY A 44 2.36 -3.12 -6.93
N GLY A 45 1.16 -3.69 -6.88
CA GLY A 45 -0.09 -3.02 -7.25
C GLY A 45 -1.20 -3.25 -6.23
N SER A 46 -2.46 -3.17 -6.67
CA SER A 46 -3.65 -3.43 -5.83
C SER A 46 -3.83 -4.89 -5.39
N ASN A 47 -2.86 -5.76 -5.67
CA ASN A 47 -2.95 -7.20 -5.43
C ASN A 47 -2.68 -7.59 -3.96
N ALA A 48 -2.10 -6.68 -3.16
CA ALA A 48 -1.93 -6.89 -1.73
C ALA A 48 -3.10 -6.22 -1.00
N GLY A 49 -3.79 -6.96 -0.13
CA GLY A 49 -4.84 -6.44 0.73
C GLY A 49 -4.38 -6.44 2.18
N HIS A 50 -4.51 -5.30 2.87
CA HIS A 50 -4.25 -5.20 4.29
C HIS A 50 -5.45 -4.61 5.02
N THR A 51 -6.06 -5.39 5.90
CA THR A 51 -7.20 -4.94 6.70
C THR A 51 -6.72 -4.58 8.11
N VAL A 52 -7.06 -3.38 8.58
CA VAL A 52 -6.87 -2.96 9.97
C VAL A 52 -8.20 -2.64 10.62
N VAL A 53 -8.23 -2.73 11.96
CA VAL A 53 -9.38 -2.35 12.77
C VAL A 53 -8.96 -1.22 13.70
N VAL A 54 -9.55 -0.04 13.53
CA VAL A 54 -9.30 1.12 14.38
C VAL A 54 -10.62 1.54 15.00
N ASN A 55 -10.67 1.62 16.33
CA ASN A 55 -11.87 2.01 17.09
C ASN A 55 -13.14 1.23 16.70
N GLY A 56 -13.00 -0.08 16.46
CA GLY A 56 -14.11 -0.95 16.04
C GLY A 56 -14.50 -0.86 14.56
N GLN A 57 -13.91 0.06 13.78
CA GLN A 57 -14.14 0.16 12.35
C GLN A 57 -13.09 -0.57 11.52
N LYS A 58 -13.54 -1.31 10.49
CA LYS A 58 -12.68 -2.05 9.57
C LYS A 58 -12.31 -1.19 8.35
N TYR A 59 -11.01 -1.05 8.11
CA TYR A 59 -10.43 -0.40 6.94
C TYR A 59 -9.67 -1.43 6.12
N ALA A 60 -10.03 -1.55 4.84
CA ALA A 60 -9.36 -2.44 3.89
C ALA A 60 -8.51 -1.57 2.96
N PHE A 61 -7.20 -1.79 2.99
CA PHE A 61 -6.21 -1.09 2.21
C PHE A 61 -5.70 -1.98 1.08
N HIS A 62 -5.57 -1.42 -0.11
CA HIS A 62 -5.03 -2.08 -1.28
C HIS A 62 -3.78 -1.38 -1.79
N LEU A 63 -3.91 -0.12 -2.23
CA LEU A 63 -2.78 0.68 -2.70
C LEU A 63 -2.24 1.60 -1.60
N ILE A 64 -3.12 2.10 -0.74
CA ILE A 64 -2.79 3.10 0.28
C ILE A 64 -2.22 2.40 1.52
N PRO A 65 -1.02 2.77 1.99
CA PRO A 65 -0.50 2.27 3.27
C PRO A 65 -1.42 2.57 4.46
N SER A 66 -1.55 1.62 5.40
CA SER A 66 -2.39 1.74 6.60
C SER A 66 -2.03 2.92 7.51
N GLY A 67 -0.80 3.42 7.42
CA GLY A 67 -0.35 4.62 8.13
C GLY A 67 -1.16 5.89 7.84
N ILE A 68 -2.00 5.90 6.79
CA ILE A 68 -2.89 7.04 6.47
C ILE A 68 -3.91 7.35 7.59
N LEU A 69 -4.23 6.40 8.46
CA LEU A 69 -5.19 6.63 9.55
C LEU A 69 -4.63 7.52 10.68
N ARG A 70 -3.32 7.76 10.70
CA ARG A 70 -2.69 8.65 11.68
C ARG A 70 -2.67 10.09 11.15
N PRO A 71 -3.13 11.08 11.94
CA PRO A 71 -3.26 12.46 11.46
C PRO A 71 -1.92 13.11 11.07
N ASP A 72 -0.84 12.78 11.77
CA ASP A 72 0.49 13.41 11.57
C ASP A 72 1.37 12.70 10.51
N THR A 73 0.90 11.60 9.94
CA THR A 73 1.66 10.80 8.97
C THR A 73 1.29 11.18 7.54
N LYS A 74 2.29 11.54 6.72
CA LYS A 74 2.16 11.70 5.27
C LYS A 74 2.39 10.36 4.58
N VAL A 75 1.65 10.10 3.52
CA VAL A 75 1.69 8.81 2.82
C VAL A 75 2.08 9.03 1.37
N ILE A 76 3.09 8.29 0.91
CA ILE A 76 3.61 8.40 -0.45
C ILE A 76 3.29 7.09 -1.19
N ILE A 77 2.51 7.22 -2.25
CA ILE A 77 2.12 6.12 -3.14
C ILE A 77 3.00 6.21 -4.39
N GLY A 78 3.88 5.23 -4.59
CA GLY A 78 4.76 5.16 -5.76
C GLY A 78 6.11 5.86 -5.58
N CYS A 79 6.69 5.87 -4.38
CA CYS A 79 8.00 6.50 -4.18
C CYS A 79 9.10 5.78 -4.98
N VAL A 80 9.72 6.51 -5.92
CA VAL A 80 11.02 6.19 -6.51
C VAL A 80 12.06 6.84 -5.60
N CYS A 81 12.75 6.04 -4.78
CA CYS A 81 14.00 6.50 -4.19
C CYS A 81 14.94 6.86 -5.34
N THR A 82 15.43 8.10 -5.35
CA THR A 82 16.45 8.60 -6.26
C THR A 82 17.75 7.84 -6.02
N LEU A 83 17.87 6.66 -6.64
CA LEU A 83 19.09 5.98 -7.09
C LEU A 83 18.67 4.73 -7.88
N THR A 84 18.68 4.89 -9.20
CA THR A 84 18.87 3.85 -10.23
C THR A 84 17.90 2.64 -10.24
N ILE A 85 16.91 2.73 -11.14
CA ILE A 85 16.02 1.69 -11.71
C ILE A 85 15.03 1.00 -10.73
N GLY A 86 13.74 1.34 -10.89
CA GLY A 86 12.63 0.54 -10.40
C GLY A 86 11.25 1.18 -10.63
N ASN A 87 10.62 0.87 -11.78
CA ASN A 87 9.23 1.15 -12.16
C ASN A 87 8.20 0.33 -11.32
N GLY A 88 8.41 0.25 -10.01
CA GLY A 88 7.90 -0.86 -9.20
C GLY A 88 6.42 -0.86 -8.86
N VAL A 89 5.79 0.31 -8.86
CA VAL A 89 4.37 0.45 -8.49
C VAL A 89 3.51 0.65 -9.71
N VAL A 90 2.46 -0.17 -9.80
CA VAL A 90 1.42 -0.07 -10.82
C VAL A 90 0.12 0.40 -10.18
N LEU A 91 -0.43 1.51 -10.68
CA LEU A 91 -1.60 2.20 -10.15
C LEU A 91 -2.81 1.97 -11.03
N HIS A 92 -3.88 1.45 -10.45
CA HIS A 92 -5.19 1.46 -11.08
C HIS A 92 -5.98 2.65 -10.57
N LEU A 93 -6.12 3.70 -11.40
CA LEU A 93 -6.74 4.97 -11.00
C LEU A 93 -8.17 4.82 -10.45
N PRO A 94 -9.09 4.07 -11.09
CA PRO A 94 -10.43 3.88 -10.54
C PRO A 94 -10.44 3.22 -9.16
N SER A 95 -9.58 2.21 -8.94
CA SER A 95 -9.46 1.57 -7.63
C SER A 95 -8.90 2.51 -6.57
N LEU A 96 -7.89 3.31 -6.93
CA LEU A 96 -7.31 4.28 -6.01
C LEU A 96 -8.32 5.34 -5.58
N VAL A 97 -9.08 5.90 -6.52
CA VAL A 97 -10.12 6.92 -6.22
C VAL A 97 -11.21 6.33 -5.34
N LYS A 98 -11.66 5.10 -5.63
CA LYS A 98 -12.63 4.39 -4.80
C LYS A 98 -12.10 4.16 -3.39
N GLU A 99 -10.88 3.67 -3.26
CA GLU A 99 -10.22 3.42 -1.97
C GLU A 99 -10.12 4.71 -1.13
N ILE A 100 -9.72 5.83 -1.75
CA ILE A 100 -9.69 7.15 -1.08
C ILE A 100 -11.09 7.52 -0.58
N SER A 101 -12.11 7.42 -1.44
CA SER A 101 -13.49 7.77 -1.08
C SER A 101 -14.02 6.90 0.07
N ASP A 102 -13.73 5.59 0.05
CA ASP A 102 -14.17 4.65 1.08
C ASP A 102 -13.51 4.96 2.43
N ILE A 103 -12.24 5.37 2.44
CA ILE A 103 -11.53 5.77 3.65
C ILE A 103 -12.05 7.12 4.16
N GLU A 104 -12.16 8.14 3.30
CA GLU A 104 -12.64 9.48 3.68
C GLU A 104 -14.04 9.41 4.32
N THR A 105 -14.92 8.57 3.76
CA THR A 105 -16.28 8.34 4.28
C THR A 105 -16.26 7.74 5.68
N LYS A 106 -15.33 6.81 5.96
CA LYS A 106 -15.22 6.12 7.25
C LYS A 106 -14.52 6.95 8.33
N CYS A 107 -13.43 7.63 7.98
CA CYS A 107 -12.64 8.43 8.92
C CYS A 107 -13.14 9.87 9.07
N ASN A 108 -14.13 10.28 8.27
CA ASN A 108 -14.71 11.63 8.22
C ASN A 108 -13.63 12.73 8.16
N SER A 109 -12.55 12.47 7.43
CA SER A 109 -11.37 13.32 7.35
C SER A 109 -10.86 13.37 5.93
N ASN A 110 -10.41 14.55 5.48
CA ASN A 110 -9.78 14.70 4.16
C ASN A 110 -8.36 14.11 4.21
N ILE A 111 -8.13 13.04 3.45
CA ILE A 111 -6.84 12.36 3.40
C ILE A 111 -6.05 12.73 2.12
N LYS A 112 -6.69 13.36 1.14
CA LYS A 112 -6.09 13.68 -0.17
C LYS A 112 -4.85 14.56 -0.04
N SER A 113 -4.85 15.51 0.88
CA SER A 113 -3.69 16.40 1.14
C SER A 113 -2.45 15.67 1.65
N ARG A 114 -2.60 14.44 2.14
CA ARG A 114 -1.53 13.62 2.71
C ARG A 114 -1.03 12.54 1.75
N ILE A 115 -1.68 12.38 0.59
CA ILE A 115 -1.32 11.41 -0.42
C ILE A 115 -0.45 12.08 -1.48
N LEU A 116 0.79 11.61 -1.61
CA LEU A 116 1.70 12.03 -2.67
C LEU A 116 1.82 10.90 -3.69
N ILE A 117 1.60 11.19 -4.97
CA ILE A 117 1.73 10.23 -6.07
C ILE A 117 2.94 10.62 -6.91
N SER A 118 3.81 9.66 -7.21
CA SER A 118 4.93 9.88 -8.12
C SER A 118 4.48 10.01 -9.57
N GLU A 119 5.02 11.00 -10.27
CA GLU A 119 4.81 11.20 -11.72
C GLU A 119 5.36 10.04 -12.57
N ARG A 120 6.24 9.21 -12.01
CA ARG A 120 6.86 8.05 -12.68
C ARG A 120 6.16 6.72 -12.40
N ALA A 121 5.06 6.74 -11.66
CA ALA A 121 4.29 5.53 -11.40
C ALA A 121 3.58 5.05 -12.67
N HIS A 122 3.56 3.73 -12.89
CA HIS A 122 2.92 3.14 -14.07
C HIS A 122 1.41 3.04 -13.85
N ILE A 123 0.62 3.31 -14.89
CA ILE A 123 -0.85 3.21 -14.82
C ILE A 123 -1.29 1.87 -15.40
N VAL A 124 -1.99 1.09 -14.59
CA VAL A 124 -2.75 -0.07 -15.04
C VAL A 124 -4.14 0.42 -15.43
N PHE A 125 -4.54 0.07 -16.65
CA PHE A 125 -5.87 0.34 -17.18
C PHE A 125 -6.76 -0.91 -17.08
N ASP A 126 -8.08 -0.72 -17.19
CA ASP A 126 -9.07 -1.82 -17.14
C ASP A 126 -8.79 -2.93 -18.17
N PHE A 127 -8.26 -2.58 -19.35
CA PHE A 127 -7.95 -3.57 -20.37
C PHE A 127 -6.80 -4.50 -19.96
N HIS A 128 -5.83 -4.03 -19.16
CA HIS A 128 -4.76 -4.88 -18.64
C HIS A 128 -5.34 -5.99 -17.75
N GLN A 129 -6.31 -5.65 -16.90
CA GLN A 129 -7.01 -6.64 -16.07
C GLN A 129 -7.85 -7.62 -16.91
N LYS A 130 -8.49 -7.14 -17.99
CA LYS A 130 -9.25 -8.01 -18.90
C LYS A 130 -8.33 -9.00 -19.61
N ILE A 131 -7.20 -8.52 -20.13
CA ILE A 131 -6.19 -9.36 -20.80
C ILE A 131 -5.63 -10.40 -19.82
N ASP A 132 -5.35 -10.00 -18.58
CA ASP A 132 -4.86 -10.90 -17.53
C ASP A 132 -5.87 -12.03 -17.23
N ARG A 133 -7.15 -11.67 -17.03
CA ARG A 133 -8.23 -12.66 -16.83
C ARG A 133 -8.40 -13.61 -18.01
N ILE A 134 -8.32 -13.08 -19.24
CA ILE A 134 -8.39 -13.90 -20.45
C ILE A 134 -7.18 -14.84 -20.50
N SER A 135 -5.97 -14.33 -20.27
CA SER A 135 -4.75 -15.12 -20.27
C SER A 135 -4.80 -16.24 -19.23
N ASP A 136 -5.35 -15.98 -18.05
CA ASP A 136 -5.53 -17.01 -17.02
C ASP A 136 -6.59 -18.03 -17.39
N SER A 137 -7.69 -17.62 -18.01
CA SER A 137 -8.71 -18.56 -18.51
C SER A 137 -8.19 -19.48 -19.62
N LEU A 138 -7.23 -19.01 -20.42
CA LEU A 138 -6.62 -19.77 -21.51
C LEU A 138 -5.57 -20.79 -21.03
N LYS A 139 -5.04 -20.66 -19.81
CA LYS A 139 -3.99 -21.56 -19.31
C LYS A 139 -4.48 -22.97 -18.96
N GLY A 140 -5.79 -23.22 -18.93
CA GLY A 140 -6.37 -24.54 -18.61
C GLY A 140 -6.11 -25.00 -17.16
N GLU A 141 -6.73 -26.10 -16.74
CA GLU A 141 -6.68 -26.66 -15.37
C GLU A 141 -5.30 -27.23 -14.93
N ASN A 142 -4.19 -26.82 -15.51
CA ASN A 142 -2.87 -27.23 -15.03
C ASN A 142 -2.36 -26.32 -13.91
N ARG A 143 -3.04 -26.41 -12.76
CA ARG A 143 -2.52 -26.04 -11.44
C ARG A 143 -2.55 -27.24 -10.51
#